data_AF-C4ZDW1-F1
#
_entry.id   AF-C4ZDW1-F1
#
_cell.length_a   1.000
_cell.length_b   1.000
_cell.length_c   1.000
_cell.angle_alpha   90.00
_cell.angle_beta   90.00
_cell.angle_gamma   90.00
#
_symmetry.space_group_name_H-M   'P 1'
#
loop_
_entity.id
_entity.type
_entity.pdbx_description
1 polymer ?
#
loop_
_entity_poly.entity_id
_entity_poly.type
_entity_poly.pdbx_seq_one_letter_code
_entity_poly.pdbx_strand_id
1 'polypeptide(L)' 'MKDSTENEVLKMIKIISDSTCDLSQEVLERYDIDIIPLHIVK' A
#
# COMPACT_ATOMS: atom_id res chain seq x y z
N MET A 1 -7.56 29.44 26.79
CA MET A 1 -6.55 28.43 26.42
C MET A 1 -7.17 27.04 26.51
N LYS A 2 -7.50 26.47 25.36
CA LYS A 2 -7.64 25.03 25.15
C LYS A 2 -7.21 24.81 23.70
N ASP A 3 -5.91 24.67 23.50
CA ASP A 3 -5.38 24.11 22.27
C ASP A 3 -5.72 22.62 22.31
N SER A 4 -6.89 22.28 21.79
CA SER A 4 -7.26 20.91 21.48
C SER A 4 -6.61 20.55 20.14
N THR A 5 -5.28 20.50 20.13
CA THR A 5 -4.56 19.76 19.09
C THR A 5 -4.72 18.30 19.45
N GLU A 6 -5.85 17.71 19.03
CA GLU A 6 -6.00 16.26 19.05
C GLU A 6 -4.82 15.67 18.29
N ASN A 7 -4.12 14.70 18.90
CA ASN A 7 -3.05 13.97 18.26
C ASN A 7 -3.62 13.26 17.03
N GLU A 8 -3.51 13.88 15.85
CA GLU A 8 -3.70 13.16 14.59
C GLU A 8 -2.63 12.08 14.51
N VAL A 9 -3.02 10.86 14.87
CA VAL A 9 -2.23 9.67 14.55
C VAL A 9 -2.14 9.63 13.04
N LEU A 10 -0.98 9.94 12.48
CA LEU A 10 -0.67 9.72 11.07
C LEU A 10 -0.94 8.25 10.77
N LYS A 11 -2.11 7.96 10.17
CA LYS A 11 -2.45 6.61 9.75
C LYS A 11 -1.58 6.28 8.55
N MET A 12 -0.57 5.46 8.77
CA MET A 12 0.22 4.89 7.68
C MET A 12 -0.68 3.92 6.90
N ILE A 13 -0.92 4.24 5.63
CA ILE A 13 -1.73 3.40 4.73
C ILE A 13 -0.76 2.60 3.87
N LYS A 14 -0.88 1.27 3.91
CA LYS A 14 -0.11 0.36 3.05
C LYS A 14 -0.91 0.04 1.79
N ILE A 15 -0.24 0.01 0.65
CA ILE A 15 -0.81 -0.38 -0.64
C ILE A 15 -0.38 -1.81 -0.94
N ILE A 16 -1.33 -2.66 -1.28
CA ILE A 16 -1.11 -4.04 -1.75
C ILE A 16 -1.90 -4.23 -3.04
N SER A 17 -1.37 -5.03 -3.96
CA SER A 17 -2.03 -5.41 -5.19
C SER A 17 -1.87 -6.91 -5.43
N ASP A 18 -2.48 -7.44 -6.49
CA ASP A 18 -2.28 -8.83 -6.91
C ASP A 18 -1.49 -8.92 -8.23
N SER A 19 -1.07 -10.14 -8.58
CA SER A 19 -0.23 -10.37 -9.75
C SER A 19 -0.90 -10.13 -11.11
N THR A 20 -2.18 -9.74 -11.14
CA THR A 20 -2.86 -9.31 -12.39
C THR A 20 -2.71 -7.82 -12.65
N CYS A 21 -2.25 -7.05 -11.68
CA CYS A 21 -1.98 -5.64 -11.84
C CYS A 21 -0.65 -5.42 -12.58
N ASP A 22 -0.71 -4.73 -13.72
CA ASP A 22 0.45 -4.45 -14.57
C ASP A 22 1.29 -3.28 -14.02
N LEU A 23 2.07 -3.56 -12.97
CA LEU A 23 2.98 -2.61 -12.33
C LEU A 23 4.43 -2.97 -12.66
N SER A 24 5.26 -1.97 -12.99
CA SER A 24 6.69 -2.16 -13.19
C SER A 24 7.44 -2.35 -11.87
N GLN A 25 8.59 -3.02 -11.90
CA GLN A 25 9.46 -3.20 -10.72
C GLN A 25 9.86 -1.86 -10.09
N GLU A 26 10.14 -0.84 -10.90
CA GLU A 26 10.45 0.52 -10.42
C GLU A 26 9.32 1.11 -9.56
N VAL A 27 8.06 0.89 -9.95
CA VAL A 27 6.90 1.39 -9.21
C VAL A 27 6.72 0.61 -7.90
N LEU A 28 6.87 -0.72 -7.94
CA LEU A 28 6.77 -1.56 -6.74
C LEU A 28 7.80 -1.16 -5.68
N GLU A 29 9.05 -0.97 -6.09
CA GLU A 29 10.16 -0.58 -5.21
C GLU A 29 10.01 0.86 -4.70
N ARG A 30 9.60 1.80 -5.56
CA ARG A 30 9.43 3.21 -5.20
C ARG A 30 8.35 3.42 -4.13
N TYR A 31 7.30 2.61 -4.15
CA TYR A 31 6.12 2.82 -3.32
C TYR A 31 5.87 1.73 -2.27
N ASP A 32 6.79 0.76 -2.10
CA ASP A 32 6.65 -0.36 -1.16
C ASP A 32 5.31 -1.11 -1.33
N ILE A 33 4.98 -1.43 -2.59
CA ILE A 33 3.74 -2.13 -2.94
C ILE A 33 3.97 -3.63 -2.91
N ASP A 34 3.29 -4.32 -1.99
CA ASP A 34 3.31 -5.80 -1.98
C ASP A 34 2.42 -6.35 -3.09
N ILE A 35 2.87 -7.42 -3.75
CA ILE A 35 2.09 -8.18 -4.73
C ILE A 35 1.68 -9.53 -4.13
N ILE A 36 0.38 -9.80 -4.10
CA ILE A 36 -0.20 -11.10 -3.77
C ILE A 36 -0.25 -11.97 -5.03
N PRO A 37 0.48 -13.09 -5.10
CA PRO A 37 0.49 -13.94 -6.28
C PRO A 37 -0.82 -14.72 -6.42
N LEU A 38 -1.41 -14.68 -7.61
CA LEU A 38 -2.54 -15.51 -8.01
C LEU A 38 -2.04 -16.77 -8.76
N HIS A 39 -2.86 -17.82 -8.72
CA HIS A 39 -2.59 -19.08 -9.40
C HIS A 39 -3.71 -19.38 -10.40
N ILE A 40 -3.37 -19.96 -11.55
CA ILE A 40 -4.36 -20.41 -12.54
C ILE A 40 -4.66 -21.88 -12.27
N VAL A 41 -5.93 -22.18 -11.97
CA VAL A 41 -6.44 -23.56 -11.89
C VAL A 41 -7.03 -23.92 -13.25
N LYS A 42 -6.61 -25.05 -13.81
CA LYS A 42 -7.14 -25.61 -15.07
C LYS A 42 -8.01 -26.82 -14.80
#